data_AF-A0A3L8DCC5-F1
#
_entry.id   AF-A0A3L8DCC5-F1
#
_cell.length_a   1.000
_cell.length_b   1.000
_cell.length_c   1.000
_cell.angle_alpha   90.00
_cell.angle_beta   90.00
_cell.angle_gamma   90.00
#
_symmetry.space_group_name_H-M   'P 1'
#
loop_
_entity.id
_entity.type
_entity.pdbx_description
1 polymer ?
#
loop_
_entity_poly.entity_id
_entity_poly.type
_entity_poly.pdbx_seq_one_letter_code
_entity_poly.pdbx_strand_id
1 'polypeptide(L)'
;MPGLERINRCGRAIEKVQRGFLKYYLKKCPTLFHICYDPIGTHRKARALIGFLFGLVAAVVLYDGIIVDLRFDTYTSISLGAILVAMLSIGCASSIQIRCICLLTVPTFLGRSGRTVLRALILGYVIAGPIFNLTFNGKEVVRTFACTTQLTHNLTRTRFDLMFKPFQQVFAYSYIIT
;
A
#
# COMPACT_ATOMS: atom_id res chain seq x y z
N MET A 1 -13.09 36.17 -21.59
CA MET A 1 -12.00 36.40 -20.61
C MET A 1 -10.93 37.22 -21.32
N PRO A 2 -10.72 38.50 -20.95
CA PRO A 2 -9.67 39.34 -21.52
C PRO A 2 -8.32 38.98 -20.85
N GLY A 3 -7.25 38.82 -21.63
CA GLY A 3 -5.93 38.40 -21.13
C GLY A 3 -5.13 37.46 -22.05
N LEU A 4 -5.48 37.41 -23.34
CA LEU A 4 -4.92 36.43 -24.30
C LEU A 4 -3.76 36.97 -25.16
N GLU A 5 -3.09 38.06 -24.77
CA GLU A 5 -2.08 38.71 -25.64
C GLU A 5 -0.67 38.09 -25.59
N ARG A 6 -0.42 37.11 -24.71
CA ARG A 6 0.91 36.46 -24.59
C ARG A 6 0.90 34.93 -24.54
N ILE A 7 0.00 34.27 -25.29
CA ILE A 7 -0.05 32.80 -25.32
C ILE A 7 0.95 32.21 -26.33
N ASN A 8 1.92 31.47 -25.81
CA ASN A 8 2.92 30.70 -26.56
C ASN A 8 2.26 29.66 -27.50
N ARG A 9 2.97 29.18 -28.53
CA ARG A 9 2.41 28.24 -29.55
C ARG A 9 1.72 27.02 -28.93
N CYS A 10 2.31 26.49 -27.86
CA CYS A 10 1.79 25.37 -27.07
C CYS A 10 0.46 25.72 -26.35
N GLY A 11 0.37 26.89 -25.72
CA GLY A 11 -0.86 27.31 -25.05
C GLY A 11 -2.04 27.47 -26.01
N ARG A 12 -1.77 27.92 -27.25
CA ARG A 12 -2.79 28.03 -28.30
C ARG A 12 -3.30 26.66 -28.76
N ALA A 13 -2.44 25.63 -28.76
CA ALA A 13 -2.84 24.26 -29.07
C ALA A 13 -3.69 23.65 -27.94
N ILE A 14 -3.27 23.83 -26.67
CA ILE A 14 -4.02 23.38 -25.50
C ILE A 14 -5.42 24.01 -25.49
N GLU A 15 -5.55 25.31 -25.75
CA GLU A 15 -6.84 26.00 -25.78
C GLU A 15 -7.76 25.49 -26.90
N LYS A 16 -7.19 25.14 -28.07
CA LYS A 16 -7.94 24.51 -29.17
C LYS A 16 -8.45 23.12 -28.78
N VAL A 17 -7.59 22.30 -28.18
CA VAL A 17 -7.96 20.96 -27.69
C VAL A 17 -9.03 21.06 -26.61
N GLN A 18 -8.85 21.95 -25.63
CA GLN A 18 -9.81 22.21 -24.56
C GLN A 18 -11.17 22.63 -25.14
N ARG A 19 -11.20 23.58 -26.08
CA ARG A 19 -12.46 23.98 -26.73
C ARG A 19 -13.10 22.84 -27.52
N GLY A 20 -12.33 22.03 -28.23
CA GLY A 20 -12.83 20.84 -28.93
C GLY A 20 -13.47 19.84 -27.96
N PHE A 21 -12.81 19.57 -26.84
CA PHE A 21 -13.29 18.71 -25.78
C PHE A 21 -14.60 19.24 -25.16
N LEU A 22 -14.66 20.54 -24.80
CA LEU A 22 -15.88 21.13 -24.25
C LEU A 22 -17.06 21.04 -25.22
N LYS A 23 -16.83 21.30 -26.52
CA LYS A 23 -17.87 21.16 -27.56
C LYS A 23 -18.36 19.72 -27.69
N TYR A 24 -17.45 18.76 -27.68
CA TYR A 24 -17.78 17.34 -27.71
C TYR A 24 -18.59 16.92 -26.48
N TYR A 25 -18.16 17.35 -25.29
CA TYR A 25 -18.80 17.03 -24.03
C TYR A 25 -20.19 17.66 -23.90
N LEU A 26 -20.37 18.92 -24.32
CA LEU A 26 -21.67 19.58 -24.44
C LEU A 26 -22.62 18.80 -25.36
N LYS A 27 -22.11 18.29 -26.50
CA LYS A 27 -22.91 17.52 -27.47
C LYS A 27 -23.32 16.14 -26.94
N LYS A 28 -22.45 15.48 -26.18
CA LYS A 28 -22.69 14.12 -25.68
C LYS A 28 -23.54 14.11 -24.41
N CYS A 29 -23.28 15.02 -23.46
CA CYS A 29 -23.92 15.07 -22.15
C CYS A 29 -24.29 16.51 -21.75
N PRO A 30 -25.36 17.09 -22.33
CA PRO A 30 -25.72 18.50 -22.11
C PRO A 30 -26.15 18.79 -20.66
N THR A 31 -26.85 17.86 -20.01
CA THR A 31 -27.35 18.03 -18.63
C THR A 31 -26.21 18.08 -17.60
N LEU A 32 -25.24 17.18 -17.72
CA LEU A 32 -24.04 17.18 -16.88
C LEU A 32 -23.16 18.40 -17.13
N PHE A 33 -23.07 18.85 -18.40
CA PHE A 33 -22.31 20.04 -18.74
C PHE A 33 -22.86 21.29 -18.05
N HIS A 34 -24.17 21.53 -18.11
CA HIS A 34 -24.81 22.64 -17.39
C HIS A 34 -24.63 22.51 -15.88
N ILE A 35 -24.80 21.30 -15.32
CA ILE A 35 -24.55 21.05 -13.90
C ILE A 35 -23.11 21.37 -13.48
N CYS A 36 -22.09 21.19 -14.33
CA CYS A 36 -20.70 21.49 -13.98
C CYS A 36 -20.28 22.94 -14.27
N TYR A 37 -20.77 23.54 -15.36
CA TYR A 37 -20.29 24.84 -15.86
C TYR A 37 -21.19 26.04 -15.54
N ASP A 38 -22.46 25.82 -15.13
CA ASP A 38 -23.33 26.94 -14.75
C ASP A 38 -22.79 27.73 -13.54
N PRO A 39 -23.20 29.01 -13.40
CA PRO A 39 -22.80 29.84 -12.26
C PRO A 39 -23.18 29.20 -10.92
N ILE A 40 -22.41 29.56 -9.89
CA ILE A 40 -22.55 29.04 -8.53
C ILE A 40 -23.90 29.51 -7.97
N GLY A 41 -24.92 28.65 -8.01
CA GLY A 41 -26.25 28.96 -7.48
C GLY A 41 -27.38 28.19 -8.15
N THR A 42 -27.31 27.98 -9.47
CA THR A 42 -28.44 27.44 -10.27
C THR A 42 -28.87 26.03 -9.85
N HIS A 43 -27.92 25.15 -9.59
CA HIS A 43 -28.18 23.73 -9.28
C HIS A 43 -27.52 23.27 -7.97
N ARG A 44 -27.72 24.03 -6.89
CA ARG A 44 -27.05 23.77 -5.60
C ARG A 44 -27.31 22.35 -5.06
N LYS A 45 -28.56 21.87 -5.09
CA LYS A 45 -28.92 20.53 -4.58
C LYS A 45 -28.33 19.40 -5.44
N ALA A 46 -28.44 19.50 -6.76
CA ALA A 46 -27.88 18.48 -7.66
C ALA A 46 -26.35 18.40 -7.54
N ARG A 47 -25.66 19.54 -7.46
CA ARG A 47 -24.20 19.58 -7.23
C ARG A 47 -23.81 19.00 -5.87
N ALA A 48 -24.61 19.26 -4.82
CA ALA A 48 -24.39 18.68 -3.51
C ALA A 48 -24.58 17.16 -3.51
N LEU A 49 -25.61 16.65 -4.19
CA LEU A 49 -25.87 15.21 -4.35
C LEU A 49 -24.73 14.52 -5.12
N ILE A 50 -24.31 15.09 -6.26
CA ILE A 50 -23.19 14.56 -7.04
C ILE A 50 -21.89 14.58 -6.22
N GLY A 51 -21.65 15.67 -5.48
CA GLY A 51 -20.51 15.78 -4.56
C GLY A 51 -20.55 14.73 -3.44
N PHE A 52 -21.73 14.49 -2.85
CA PHE A 52 -21.92 13.47 -1.82
C PHE A 52 -21.62 12.06 -2.37
N LEU A 53 -22.19 11.71 -3.51
CA LEU A 53 -21.96 10.41 -4.17
C LEU A 53 -20.48 10.24 -4.53
N PHE A 54 -19.85 11.29 -5.06
CA PHE A 54 -18.42 11.27 -5.36
C PHE A 54 -17.58 11.07 -4.09
N GLY A 55 -17.88 11.79 -3.01
CA GLY A 55 -17.19 11.64 -1.72
C GLY A 55 -17.38 10.25 -1.10
N LEU A 56 -18.58 9.67 -1.23
CA LEU A 56 -18.88 8.32 -0.75
C LEU A 56 -18.08 7.27 -1.51
N VAL A 57 -18.07 7.34 -2.85
CA VAL A 57 -17.27 6.43 -3.68
C VAL A 57 -15.78 6.57 -3.35
N ALA A 58 -15.28 7.80 -3.26
CA ALA A 58 -13.88 8.04 -2.90
C ALA A 58 -13.54 7.50 -1.49
N ALA A 59 -14.47 7.59 -0.54
CA ALA A 59 -14.28 7.08 0.80
C ALA A 59 -14.21 5.54 0.85
N VAL A 60 -15.09 4.86 0.13
CA VAL A 60 -15.06 3.38 0.01
C VAL A 60 -13.75 2.91 -0.60
N VAL A 61 -13.30 3.56 -1.67
CA VAL A 61 -12.00 3.23 -2.31
C VAL A 61 -10.82 3.40 -1.34
N LEU A 62 -10.83 4.46 -0.51
CA LEU A 62 -9.78 4.67 0.49
C LEU A 62 -9.89 3.69 1.67
N TYR A 63 -11.10 3.29 2.06
CA TYR A 63 -11.31 2.27 3.09
C TYR A 63 -10.72 0.92 2.66
N ASP A 64 -11.09 0.44 1.48
CA ASP A 64 -10.61 -0.83 0.95
C ASP A 64 -9.10 -0.81 0.67
N GLY A 65 -8.58 0.30 0.13
CA GLY A 65 -7.17 0.40 -0.26
C GLY A 65 -6.19 0.73 0.87
N ILE A 66 -6.66 1.16 2.05
CA ILE A 66 -5.78 1.55 3.17
C ILE A 66 -6.19 0.85 4.46
N ILE A 67 -7.44 1.01 4.90
CA ILE A 67 -7.86 0.57 6.24
C ILE A 67 -7.89 -0.95 6.35
N VAL A 68 -8.33 -1.65 5.29
CA VAL A 68 -8.36 -3.12 5.26
C VAL A 68 -6.95 -3.71 5.32
N ASP A 69 -5.99 -3.11 4.61
CA ASP A 69 -4.59 -3.58 4.57
C ASP A 69 -3.86 -3.39 5.90
N LEU A 70 -4.27 -2.42 6.74
CA LEU A 70 -3.66 -2.15 8.03
C LEU A 70 -3.97 -3.21 9.12
N ARG A 71 -4.82 -4.21 8.82
CA ARG A 71 -5.18 -5.34 9.71
C ARG A 71 -5.54 -4.93 11.15
N PHE A 72 -6.27 -3.84 11.30
CA PHE A 72 -6.78 -3.41 12.61
C PHE A 72 -7.88 -4.33 13.15
N ASP A 73 -8.15 -4.19 14.44
CA ASP A 73 -9.34 -4.79 15.06
C ASP A 73 -10.63 -4.30 14.39
N THR A 74 -11.64 -5.17 14.35
CA THR A 74 -12.90 -4.95 13.62
C THR A 74 -13.60 -3.66 14.05
N TYR A 75 -13.62 -3.35 15.35
CA TYR A 75 -14.27 -2.15 15.87
C TYR A 75 -13.54 -0.87 15.44
N THR A 76 -12.21 -0.89 15.46
CA THR A 76 -11.37 0.23 15.03
C THR A 76 -11.47 0.45 13.53
N SER A 77 -11.48 -0.61 12.73
CA SER A 77 -11.64 -0.52 11.27
C SER A 77 -12.98 0.11 10.88
N ILE A 78 -14.08 -0.36 11.48
CA ILE A 78 -15.43 0.16 11.19
C ILE A 78 -15.56 1.62 11.63
N SER A 79 -15.05 1.99 12.81
CA SER A 79 -15.12 3.37 13.30
C SER A 79 -14.32 4.34 12.42
N LEU A 80 -13.10 3.96 12.02
CA LEU A 80 -12.29 4.76 11.08
C LEU A 80 -12.97 4.87 9.71
N GLY A 81 -13.52 3.79 9.19
CA GLY A 81 -14.27 3.78 7.94
C GLY A 81 -15.49 4.70 7.99
N ALA A 82 -16.27 4.65 9.08
CA ALA A 82 -17.43 5.51 9.27
C ALA A 82 -17.05 7.00 9.33
N ILE A 83 -15.99 7.35 10.07
CA ILE A 83 -15.46 8.72 10.13
C ILE A 83 -15.03 9.18 8.74
N LEU A 84 -14.31 8.32 8.00
CA LEU A 84 -13.81 8.64 6.66
C LEU A 84 -14.97 8.88 5.69
N VAL A 85 -15.96 7.99 5.65
CA VAL A 85 -17.16 8.15 4.81
C VAL A 85 -17.92 9.42 5.16
N ALA A 86 -18.14 9.70 6.45
CA ALA A 86 -18.85 10.89 6.88
C ALA A 86 -18.11 12.17 6.45
N MET A 87 -16.81 12.27 6.75
CA MET A 87 -16.00 13.46 6.45
C MET A 87 -15.87 13.70 4.95
N LEU A 88 -15.61 12.67 4.15
CA LEU A 88 -15.42 12.82 2.70
C LEU A 88 -16.73 13.11 1.97
N SER A 89 -17.82 12.42 2.34
CA SER A 89 -19.13 12.61 1.70
C SER A 89 -19.73 13.97 2.04
N ILE A 90 -19.73 14.36 3.33
CA ILE A 90 -20.23 15.67 3.77
C ILE A 90 -19.31 16.79 3.29
N GLY A 91 -17.99 16.59 3.35
CA GLY A 91 -17.01 17.55 2.87
C GLY A 91 -17.15 17.83 1.37
N CYS A 92 -17.30 16.77 0.56
CA CYS A 92 -17.59 16.92 -0.86
C CYS A 92 -19.00 17.45 -1.13
N ALA A 93 -20.00 17.23 -0.28
CA ALA A 93 -21.33 17.80 -0.47
C ALA A 93 -21.37 19.32 -0.17
N SER A 94 -20.58 19.78 0.81
CA SER A 94 -20.63 21.15 1.34
C SER A 94 -19.61 22.10 0.72
N SER A 95 -18.37 21.64 0.46
CA SER A 95 -17.25 22.51 0.07
C SER A 95 -16.73 22.20 -1.33
N ILE A 96 -16.65 23.23 -2.17
CA ILE A 96 -16.03 23.14 -3.50
C ILE A 96 -14.53 22.89 -3.41
N GLN A 97 -13.86 23.41 -2.38
CA GLN A 97 -12.42 23.24 -2.18
C GLN A 97 -12.09 21.76 -1.94
N ILE A 98 -12.87 21.09 -1.08
CA ILE A 98 -12.70 19.67 -0.79
C ILE A 98 -12.92 18.84 -2.05
N ARG A 99 -13.98 19.12 -2.83
CA ARG A 99 -14.21 18.45 -4.13
C ARG A 99 -13.01 18.56 -5.06
N CYS A 100 -12.45 19.76 -5.19
CA CYS A 100 -11.30 20.01 -6.06
C CYS A 100 -10.07 19.25 -5.58
N ILE A 101 -9.79 19.25 -4.27
CA ILE A 101 -8.66 18.51 -3.69
C ILE A 101 -8.82 17.01 -3.98
N CYS A 102 -10.01 16.44 -3.73
CA CYS A 102 -10.30 15.03 -4.02
C CYS A 102 -10.13 14.71 -5.51
N LEU A 103 -10.63 15.56 -6.42
CA LEU A 103 -10.44 15.39 -7.86
C LEU A 103 -8.97 15.48 -8.29
N LEU A 104 -8.21 16.39 -7.69
CA LEU A 104 -6.77 16.56 -7.91
C LEU A 104 -5.93 15.44 -7.28
N THR A 105 -6.51 14.66 -6.37
CA THR A 105 -5.81 13.52 -5.76
C THR A 105 -5.51 12.46 -6.82
N VAL A 106 -6.44 12.21 -7.75
CA VAL A 106 -6.28 11.25 -8.87
C VAL A 106 -5.05 11.57 -9.75
N PRO A 107 -4.91 12.77 -10.34
CA PRO A 107 -3.72 13.11 -11.13
C PRO A 107 -2.46 13.21 -10.26
N THR A 108 -2.57 13.53 -8.97
CA THR A 108 -1.42 13.49 -8.04
C THR A 108 -0.86 12.07 -7.89
N PHE A 109 -1.73 11.06 -7.80
CA PHE A 109 -1.33 9.64 -7.79
C PHE A 109 -0.71 9.19 -9.12
N LEU A 110 -1.12 9.75 -10.25
CA LEU A 110 -0.48 9.48 -11.56
C LEU A 110 0.77 10.34 -11.81
N GLY A 111 1.00 11.33 -10.96
CA GLY A 111 2.10 12.27 -11.02
C GLY A 111 3.44 11.69 -10.58
N ARG A 112 4.43 12.57 -10.39
CA ARG A 112 5.78 12.18 -9.98
C ARG A 112 5.79 11.45 -8.63
N SER A 113 5.02 11.95 -7.66
CA SER A 113 4.96 11.39 -6.32
C SER A 113 4.33 9.99 -6.29
N GLY A 114 3.19 9.80 -6.97
CA GLY A 114 2.55 8.48 -6.96
C GLY A 114 3.32 7.42 -7.78
N ARG A 115 4.07 7.80 -8.81
CA ARG A 115 5.01 6.86 -9.47
C ARG A 115 6.11 6.36 -8.53
N THR A 116 6.60 7.18 -7.60
CA THR A 116 7.57 6.74 -6.58
C THR A 116 6.94 5.69 -5.66
N VAL A 117 5.71 5.93 -5.21
CA VAL A 117 4.96 4.97 -4.38
C VAL A 117 4.73 3.66 -5.14
N LEU A 118 4.26 3.73 -6.39
CA LEU A 118 4.05 2.55 -7.23
C LEU A 118 5.33 1.73 -7.43
N ARG A 119 6.47 2.39 -7.66
CA ARG A 119 7.78 1.71 -7.76
C ARG A 119 8.16 1.01 -6.46
N ALA A 120 7.92 1.63 -5.31
CA ALA A 120 8.17 1.01 -4.01
C ALA A 120 7.28 -0.22 -3.78
N LEU A 121 6.00 -0.14 -4.13
CA LEU A 121 5.08 -1.27 -4.06
C LEU A 121 5.53 -2.43 -4.95
N ILE A 122 5.86 -2.15 -6.22
CA ILE A 122 6.36 -3.16 -7.16
C ILE A 122 7.63 -3.82 -6.60
N LEU A 123 8.58 -3.04 -6.09
CA LEU A 123 9.80 -3.57 -5.49
C LEU A 123 9.50 -4.46 -4.28
N GLY A 124 8.57 -4.05 -3.41
CA GLY A 124 8.11 -4.85 -2.28
C GLY A 124 7.53 -6.20 -2.73
N TYR A 125 6.67 -6.21 -3.74
CA TYR A 125 6.11 -7.44 -4.31
C TYR A 125 7.18 -8.35 -4.94
N VAL A 126 8.14 -7.77 -5.67
CA VAL A 126 9.25 -8.54 -6.28
C VAL A 126 10.14 -9.16 -5.21
N ILE A 127 10.40 -8.45 -4.11
CA ILE A 127 11.27 -8.93 -3.01
C ILE A 127 10.55 -9.95 -2.11
N ALA A 128 9.22 -9.86 -1.97
CA ALA A 128 8.44 -10.76 -1.11
C ALA A 128 8.63 -12.26 -1.44
N GLY A 129 8.72 -12.61 -2.73
CA GLY A 129 8.95 -13.98 -3.19
C GLY A 129 10.29 -14.56 -2.71
N PRO A 130 11.43 -13.95 -3.08
CA PRO A 130 12.76 -14.36 -2.58
C PRO A 130 12.86 -14.44 -1.06
N ILE A 131 12.26 -13.49 -0.32
CA ILE A 131 12.25 -13.52 1.16
C ILE A 131 11.52 -14.76 1.68
N PHE A 132 10.34 -15.08 1.13
CA PHE A 132 9.59 -16.26 1.56
C PHE A 132 10.38 -17.55 1.27
N ASN A 133 11.00 -17.65 0.09
CA ASN A 133 11.83 -18.79 -0.27
C ASN A 133 13.06 -18.94 0.64
N LEU A 134 13.76 -17.84 0.92
CA LEU A 134 14.91 -17.82 1.82
C LEU A 134 14.51 -18.23 3.23
N THR A 135 13.37 -17.74 3.72
CA THR A 135 12.85 -18.08 5.05
C THR A 135 12.49 -19.56 5.12
N PHE A 136 11.83 -20.11 4.10
CA PHE A 136 11.48 -21.52 4.04
C PHE A 136 12.73 -22.41 4.05
N ASN A 137 13.68 -22.18 3.13
CA ASN A 137 14.93 -22.94 3.08
C ASN A 137 15.78 -22.73 4.33
N GLY A 138 15.81 -21.51 4.89
CA GLY A 138 16.50 -21.21 6.14
C GLY A 138 16.00 -22.04 7.32
N LYS A 139 14.69 -22.31 7.41
CA LYS A 139 14.14 -23.21 8.44
C LYS A 139 14.65 -24.65 8.26
N GLU A 140 14.76 -25.13 7.03
CA GLU A 140 15.32 -26.44 6.72
C GLU A 140 16.80 -26.54 7.10
N VAL A 141 17.56 -25.50 6.80
CA VAL A 141 18.98 -25.38 7.17
C VAL A 141 19.13 -25.42 8.69
N VAL A 142 18.38 -24.60 9.44
CA VAL A 142 18.42 -24.58 10.91
C VAL A 142 18.09 -25.96 11.51
N ARG A 143 17.11 -26.68 10.97
CA ARG A 143 16.77 -28.03 11.44
C ARG A 143 17.90 -29.02 11.21
N THR A 144 18.53 -28.97 10.04
CA THR A 144 19.66 -29.84 9.70
C THR A 144 20.85 -29.54 10.60
N PHE A 145 21.15 -28.27 10.85
CA PHE A 145 22.19 -27.87 11.82
C PHE A 145 21.91 -28.40 13.22
N ALA A 146 20.65 -28.36 13.69
CA ALA A 146 20.28 -28.90 15.00
C ALA A 146 20.53 -30.42 15.08
N CYS A 147 20.11 -31.18 14.06
CA CYS A 147 20.35 -32.63 14.00
C CYS A 147 21.84 -32.96 13.93
N THR A 148 22.60 -32.29 13.06
CA THR A 148 24.05 -32.47 12.93
C THR A 148 24.77 -32.13 14.23
N THR A 149 24.34 -31.09 14.94
CA THR A 149 24.92 -30.71 16.24
C THR A 149 24.65 -31.78 17.29
N GLN A 150 23.44 -32.32 17.36
CA GLN A 150 23.10 -33.42 18.27
C GLN A 150 23.92 -34.68 17.97
N LEU A 151 24.02 -35.06 16.70
CA LEU A 151 24.82 -36.20 16.26
C LEU A 151 26.31 -36.00 16.58
N THR A 152 26.84 -34.82 16.28
CA THR A 152 28.24 -34.47 16.55
C THR A 152 28.52 -34.49 18.06
N HIS A 153 27.62 -33.97 18.88
CA HIS A 153 27.73 -34.03 20.34
C HIS A 153 27.78 -35.48 20.84
N ASN A 154 26.85 -36.33 20.39
CA ASN A 154 26.80 -37.75 20.80
C ASN A 154 28.05 -38.53 20.36
N LEU A 155 28.52 -38.31 19.13
CA LEU A 155 29.75 -38.92 18.62
C LEU A 155 30.99 -38.41 19.36
N THR A 156 31.04 -37.12 19.68
CA THR A 156 32.16 -36.51 20.43
C THR A 156 32.23 -37.07 21.84
N ARG A 157 31.08 -37.20 22.53
CA ARG A 157 31.02 -37.86 23.84
C ARG A 157 31.51 -39.30 23.77
N THR A 158 31.04 -40.06 22.79
CA THR A 158 31.45 -41.46 22.59
C THR A 158 32.94 -41.58 22.31
N ARG A 159 33.51 -40.70 21.47
CA ARG A 159 34.96 -40.65 21.21
C ARG A 159 35.75 -40.31 22.46
N PHE A 160 35.28 -39.35 23.25
CA PHE A 160 35.91 -38.99 24.52
C PHE A 160 35.90 -40.17 25.50
N ASP A 161 34.74 -40.81 25.68
CA ASP A 161 34.61 -42.00 26.54
C ASP A 161 35.53 -43.13 26.09
N LEU A 162 35.59 -43.43 24.79
CA LEU A 162 36.47 -44.48 24.24
C LEU A 162 37.96 -44.14 24.36
N MET A 163 38.36 -42.87 24.28
CA MET A 163 39.75 -42.45 24.49
C MET A 163 40.17 -42.52 25.96
N PHE A 164 39.32 -42.10 26.89
CA PHE A 164 39.70 -41.91 28.29
C PHE A 164 39.32 -43.08 29.23
N LYS A 165 38.29 -43.88 28.92
CA LYS A 165 37.96 -45.10 29.67
C LYS A 165 39.15 -46.04 29.90
N PRO A 166 39.95 -46.42 28.88
CA PRO A 166 41.04 -47.37 29.10
C PRO A 166 42.07 -46.83 30.10
N PHE A 167 42.36 -45.53 30.09
CA PHE A 167 43.28 -44.92 31.07
C PHE A 167 42.71 -44.95 32.49
N GLN A 168 41.42 -44.66 32.67
CA GLN A 168 40.78 -44.75 33.99
C GLN A 168 40.82 -46.18 34.56
N GLN A 169 40.63 -47.19 33.71
CA GLN A 169 40.73 -48.58 34.12
C GLN A 169 42.16 -48.91 34.55
N VAL A 170 43.18 -48.55 33.77
CA VAL A 170 44.58 -48.80 34.12
C VAL A 170 44.96 -48.13 35.45
N PHE A 171 44.61 -46.86 35.65
CA PHE A 171 44.90 -46.16 36.90
C PHE A 171 44.18 -46.78 38.11
N ALA A 172 42.93 -47.23 37.95
CA ALA A 172 42.20 -47.92 39.00
C ALA A 172 42.84 -49.27 39.36
N TYR A 173 43.29 -50.05 38.38
CA TYR A 173 44.00 -51.31 38.62
C TYR A 173 45.37 -51.10 39.26
N SER A 174 46.14 -50.07 38.87
CA SER A 174 47.44 -49.76 39.50
C SER A 174 47.31 -49.36 40.97
N TYR A 175 46.22 -48.72 41.38
CA TYR A 175 45.96 -48.33 42.78
C TYR A 175 45.56 -49.51 43.68
N ILE A 176 45.12 -50.63 43.11
CA ILE A 176 44.72 -51.85 43.84
C ILE A 176 45.94 -52.79 44.07
N ILE A 177 46.99 -52.64 43.28
CA ILE A 177 48.19 -53.53 43.29
C ILE A 177 49.34 -52.92 44.14
N THR A 178 49.21 -51.67 44.58
CA THR A 178 50.15 -51.00 45.52
C THR A 178 49.54 -50.97 46.92
#